data_AF-A0A7V4UGJ5-F1
#
_entry.id   AF-A0A7V4UGJ5-F1
#
_cell.length_a   1.000
_cell.length_b   1.000
_cell.length_c   1.000
_cell.angle_alpha   90.00
_cell.angle_beta   90.00
_cell.angle_gamma   90.00
#
_symmetry.space_group_name_H-M   'P 1'
#
loop_
_entity.id
_entity.type
_entity.pdbx_description
1 polymer ?
#
loop_
_entity_poly.entity_id
_entity_poly.type
_entity_poly.pdbx_seq_one_letter_code
_entity_poly.pdbx_strand_id
1 'polypeptide(L)' 'KQIASYPWFEKKKAWQKEIELMLKNGFKLEVESLISKDISYVTEEYVPQRLEEGDFLD' A
#
# COMPACT_ATOMS: atom_id res chain seq x y z
N LYS A 1 -5.99 10.08 12.48
CA LYS A 1 -7.18 10.56 11.74
C LYS A 1 -6.92 11.79 10.86
N GLN A 2 -5.83 12.54 11.05
CA GLN A 2 -5.57 13.78 10.28
C GLN A 2 -5.16 13.53 8.82
N ILE A 3 -4.51 12.40 8.51
CA ILE A 3 -4.00 12.10 7.15
C ILE A 3 -5.12 12.00 6.12
N ALA A 4 -6.25 11.40 6.49
CA ALA A 4 -7.43 11.31 5.63
C ALA A 4 -7.99 12.67 5.20
N SER A 5 -7.82 13.72 6.01
CA SER A 5 -8.36 15.06 5.76
C SER A 5 -7.42 15.94 4.93
N TYR A 6 -6.27 15.45 4.49
CA TYR A 6 -5.39 16.26 3.66
C TYR A 6 -5.96 16.45 2.26
N PRO A 7 -5.80 17.61 1.61
CA PRO A 7 -6.41 17.93 0.31
C PRO A 7 -6.10 16.92 -0.81
N TRP A 8 -4.95 16.24 -0.72
CA TRP A 8 -4.52 15.21 -1.68
C TRP A 8 -5.14 13.83 -1.43
N PHE A 9 -5.72 13.56 -0.26
CA PHE A 9 -6.40 12.30 0.08
C PHE A 9 -7.91 12.47 0.24
N GLU A 10 -8.38 13.62 0.73
CA GLU A 10 -9.77 13.89 1.12
C GLU A 10 -10.79 13.52 0.03
N LYS A 11 -10.49 13.87 -1.23
CA LYS A 11 -11.39 13.63 -2.37
C LYS A 11 -11.15 12.28 -3.05
N LYS A 12 -10.09 11.56 -2.69
CA LYS A 12 -9.69 10.31 -3.35
C LYS A 12 -10.27 9.10 -2.60
N LYS A 13 -11.39 8.57 -3.11
CA LYS A 13 -12.13 7.46 -2.46
C LYS A 13 -11.27 6.21 -2.22
N ALA A 14 -10.38 5.88 -3.16
CA ALA A 14 -9.49 4.72 -3.02
C ALA A 14 -8.51 4.89 -1.85
N TRP A 15 -7.92 6.08 -1.70
CA TRP A 15 -7.07 6.41 -0.55
C TRP A 15 -7.82 6.41 0.77
N GLN A 16 -9.04 6.94 0.82
CA GLN A 16 -9.86 6.90 2.04
C GLN A 16 -10.10 5.45 2.49
N LYS A 17 -10.43 4.55 1.55
CA LYS A 17 -10.64 3.13 1.82
C LYS A 17 -9.38 2.46 2.40
N GLU A 18 -8.21 2.72 1.84
CA GLU A 18 -6.96 2.15 2.33
C GLU A 18 -6.52 2.73 3.69
N ILE A 19 -6.72 4.03 3.90
CA ILE A 19 -6.46 4.67 5.21
C ILE A 19 -7.39 4.10 6.28
N GLU A 20 -8.67 3.91 5.97
CA GLU A 20 -9.62 3.27 6.88
C GLU A 20 -9.24 1.81 7.15
N LEU A 21 -8.82 1.06 6.14
CA LEU A 21 -8.36 -0.32 6.29
C LEU A 21 -7.13 -0.41 7.19
N MET A 22 -6.15 0.47 6.99
CA MET A 22 -4.96 0.58 7.85
C MET A 22 -5.36 0.87 9.31
N LEU A 23 -6.26 1.83 9.52
CA LEU A 23 -6.74 2.18 10.86
C LEU A 23 -7.53 1.03 11.52
N LYS A 24 -8.29 0.27 10.73
CA LYS A 24 -9.04 -0.91 11.20
C LYS A 24 -8.14 -2.07 11.55
N ASN A 25 -7.10 -2.32 10.75
CA ASN A 25 -6.13 -3.39 10.98
C ASN A 25 -5.24 -3.09 12.19
N GLY A 26 -4.88 -1.81 12.40
CA GLY A 26 -4.14 -1.36 13.59
C GLY A 26 -2.67 -1.76 13.62
N PHE A 27 -2.14 -2.34 12.54
CA PHE A 27 -0.73 -2.68 12.39
C PHE A 27 -0.19 -2.18 11.04
N LYS A 28 1.11 -1.89 11.00
CA LYS A 28 1.87 -1.54 9.80
C LYS A 28 2.93 -2.62 9.58
N LEU A 29 3.12 -3.03 8.33
CA LEU A 29 4.27 -3.83 7.92
C LEU A 29 5.21 -2.96 7.09
N GLU A 30 6.51 -3.09 7.35
CA GLU A 30 7.55 -2.46 6.54
C GLU A 30 7.84 -3.30 5.29
N VAL A 31 8.35 -2.66 4.24
CA VAL A 31 8.71 -3.34 2.97
C VAL A 31 9.72 -4.47 3.19
N GLU A 32 10.62 -4.32 4.15
CA GLU A 32 11.60 -5.35 4.54
C GLU A 32 10.94 -6.65 5.03
N SER A 33 9.67 -6.61 5.47
CA SER A 33 8.92 -7.83 5.78
C SER A 33 8.71 -8.73 4.57
N LEU A 34 8.75 -8.20 3.34
CA LEU A 34 8.67 -9.00 2.13
C LEU A 34 9.91 -9.88 1.94
N ILE A 35 11.06 -9.52 2.52
CA ILE A 35 12.28 -10.35 2.54
C ILE A 35 12.04 -11.66 3.31
N SER A 36 11.07 -11.68 4.24
CA SER A 36 10.69 -12.91 4.95
C SER A 36 10.07 -13.98 4.04
N LYS A 37 9.63 -13.62 2.83
CA LYS A 37 9.16 -14.56 1.81
C LYS A 37 10.34 -15.15 1.03
N ASP A 38 11.21 -14.30 0.49
CA ASP A 38 12.51 -14.64 -0.10
C ASP A 38 13.30 -13.34 -0.38
N ILE A 39 14.64 -13.39 -0.35
CA ILE A 39 15.48 -12.19 -0.57
C ILE A 39 15.23 -11.56 -1.95
N SER A 40 14.99 -12.38 -2.98
CA SER A 40 14.74 -11.92 -4.35
C SER A 40 13.27 -11.61 -4.65
N TYR A 41 12.34 -11.88 -3.73
CA TYR A 41 10.89 -11.80 -3.99
C TYR A 41 10.45 -10.40 -4.45
N VAL A 42 11.02 -9.34 -3.85
CA VAL A 42 10.67 -7.96 -4.19
C VAL A 42 11.04 -7.63 -5.63
N THR A 43 12.20 -8.09 -6.10
CA THR A 43 12.75 -7.75 -7.42
C THR A 43 12.22 -8.65 -8.53
N GLU A 44 11.99 -9.93 -8.25
CA GLU A 44 11.66 -10.93 -9.27
C GLU A 44 10.16 -11.16 -9.42
N GLU A 45 9.37 -10.97 -8.36
CA GLU A 45 7.92 -11.25 -8.39
C GLU A 45 7.10 -10.00 -8.15
N TYR A 46 7.28 -9.35 -7.00
CA TYR A 46 6.37 -8.31 -6.53
C TYR A 46 6.35 -7.08 -7.43
N VAL A 47 7.51 -6.52 -7.79
CA VAL A 47 7.59 -5.32 -8.62
C VAL A 47 7.13 -5.58 -10.06
N PRO A 48 7.61 -6.63 -10.76
CA PRO A 48 7.13 -6.95 -12.11
C PRO A 48 5.62 -7.16 -12.17
N GLN A 49 5.06 -7.93 -11.23
CA GLN A 49 3.62 -8.20 -11.17
C GLN A 49 2.82 -6.90 -10.99
N ARG A 50 3.23 -6.03 -10.05
CA ARG A 50 2.52 -4.77 -9.79
C ARG A 50 2.56 -3.81 -10.97
N LEU A 51 3.67 -3.80 -11.73
CA LEU A 51 3.80 -3.00 -12.94
C LEU A 51 2.90 -3.52 -14.06
N GLU A 52 2.74 -4.83 -14.21
CA GLU A 52 1.85 -5.45 -15.19
C GLU A 52 0.37 -5.22 -14.85
N GLU A 53 -0.01 -5.38 -13.58
CA GLU A 53 -1.38 -5.21 -13.10
C GLU A 53 -1.82 -3.74 -13.12
N GLY A 54 -0.90 -2.79 -12.95
CA GLY A 54 -1.18 -1.36 -12.96
C GLY A 54 -2.13 -0.89 -11.83
N ASP A 55 -2.30 -1.71 -10.80
CA ASP A 55 -3.18 -1.45 -9.65
C ASP A 55 -2.52 -0.45 -8.69
N PHE A 56 -2.50 0.82 -9.11
CA PHE A 56 -1.94 1.93 -8.35
C PHE A 56 -3.03 2.84 -7.79
N LEU A 57 -2.76 3.45 -6.65
CA LEU A 57 -3.54 4.56 -6.14
C LEU A 57 -2.98 5.87 -6.73
N ASP A 58 -3.83 6.64 -7.39
CA ASP A 58 -3.54 8.01 -7.87
C ASP A 58 -3.34 8.96 -6.70
#